data_AF-A0A6V7V1N0-F1
#
_entry.id   AF-A0A6V7V1N0-F1
#
_cell.length_a   1.000
_cell.length_b   1.000
_cell.length_c   1.000
_cell.angle_alpha   90.00
_cell.angle_beta   90.00
_cell.angle_gamma   90.00
#
_symmetry.space_group_name_H-M   'P 1'
#
loop_
_entity.id
_entity.type
_entity.pdbx_description
1 polymer ?
#
loop_
_entity_poly.entity_id
_entity_poly.type
_entity_poly.pdbx_seq_one_letter_code
_entity_poly.pdbx_strand_id
1 'polypeptide(L)'
;MLGENFWVLTFFLGPSLNFPKKKFKMSNNFFPFFHIHPWLWHDRLYKVRAAGLNAVQVYVPWNFHEEEPASFNFGGDRDLVEFLRIAQHNGLYVLLRIGPYVCAEIEFGGLPWWLIKDQANIELRTSNKKYVKLNYLLTRTNINRKK
;
A
#
# COMPACT_ATOMS: atom_id res chain seq x y z
N MET A 1 0.57 -15.53 -9.27
CA MET A 1 -0.33 -14.85 -10.22
C MET A 1 -1.49 -14.29 -9.41
N LEU A 2 -1.69 -12.97 -9.42
CA LEU A 2 -2.94 -12.39 -8.91
C LEU A 2 -3.98 -12.65 -10.02
N GLY A 3 -4.91 -13.56 -9.76
CA GLY A 3 -5.94 -13.94 -10.73
C GLY A 3 -6.88 -12.78 -11.03
N GLU A 4 -7.61 -12.90 -12.14
CA GLU A 4 -8.43 -11.88 -12.82
C GLU A 4 -9.59 -11.26 -12.00
N ASN A 5 -9.65 -11.50 -10.69
CA ASN A 5 -10.67 -10.99 -9.77
C ASN A 5 -10.09 -10.05 -8.68
N PHE A 6 -8.94 -9.42 -8.94
CA PHE A 6 -8.23 -8.60 -7.96
C PHE A 6 -8.57 -7.11 -8.10
N TRP A 7 -9.56 -6.65 -7.33
CA TRP A 7 -9.94 -5.23 -7.28
C TRP A 7 -9.05 -4.46 -6.30
N VAL A 8 -7.85 -4.08 -6.74
CA VAL A 8 -7.04 -3.05 -6.06
C VAL A 8 -7.55 -1.69 -6.50
N LEU A 9 -8.03 -0.87 -5.56
CA LEU A 9 -8.60 0.46 -5.85
C LEU A 9 -7.56 1.53 -6.21
N THR A 10 -6.44 1.18 -6.84
CA THR A 10 -5.36 2.14 -7.16
C THR A 10 -5.11 2.36 -8.66
N PHE A 11 -5.94 1.81 -9.55
CA PHE A 11 -6.01 2.28 -10.93
C PHE A 11 -7.43 2.09 -11.43
N PHE A 12 -8.21 3.17 -11.55
CA PHE A 12 -9.26 3.40 -12.56
C PHE A 12 -9.97 4.73 -12.24
N LEU A 13 -9.43 5.84 -12.76
CA LEU A 13 -10.25 7.03 -13.06
C LEU A 13 -10.93 6.79 -14.41
N GLY A 14 -11.96 5.93 -14.40
CA GLY A 14 -12.95 5.79 -15.46
C GLY A 14 -14.33 6.17 -14.90
N PRO A 15 -15.26 6.70 -15.72
CA PRO A 15 -16.44 7.43 -15.23
C PRO A 15 -17.53 6.58 -14.55
N SER A 16 -17.30 5.30 -14.24
CA SER A 16 -18.29 4.46 -13.59
C SER A 16 -17.65 3.29 -12.85
N LEU A 17 -17.63 3.39 -11.51
CA LEU A 17 -17.27 2.30 -10.63
C LEU A 17 -18.55 1.54 -10.25
N ASN A 18 -18.91 0.52 -11.02
CA ASN A 18 -20.06 -0.33 -10.70
C ASN A 18 -19.68 -1.32 -9.59
N PHE A 19 -19.85 -0.91 -8.34
CA PHE A 19 -19.88 -1.85 -7.23
C PHE A 19 -21.06 -2.82 -7.40
N PRO A 20 -20.94 -4.11 -7.02
CA PRO A 20 -22.13 -4.95 -6.87
C PRO A 20 -23.14 -4.21 -5.99
N LYS A 21 -24.46 -4.41 -6.19
CA LYS A 21 -25.59 -3.65 -5.58
C LYS A 21 -25.58 -3.45 -4.04
N LYS A 22 -24.56 -3.94 -3.32
CA LYS A 22 -24.27 -3.67 -1.91
C LYS A 22 -23.61 -2.29 -1.74
N LYS A 23 -24.15 -1.49 -0.82
CA LYS A 23 -23.58 -0.19 -0.42
C LYS A 23 -22.12 -0.35 0.02
N PHE A 24 -21.22 0.48 -0.53
CA PHE A 24 -19.83 0.56 -0.09
C PHE A 24 -19.75 1.13 1.34
N LYS A 25 -19.01 0.47 2.22
CA LYS A 25 -18.87 0.78 3.65
C LYS A 25 -17.42 0.61 4.06
N MET A 26 -16.75 1.73 4.26
CA MET A 26 -15.33 1.80 4.62
C MET A 26 -15.18 2.65 5.86
N SER A 27 -14.24 2.28 6.74
CA SER A 27 -13.82 3.16 7.83
C SER A 27 -13.01 4.34 7.27
N ASN A 28 -13.13 5.50 7.92
CA ASN A 28 -12.24 6.64 7.63
C ASN A 28 -10.80 6.38 8.13
N ASN A 29 -10.63 5.46 9.07
CA ASN A 29 -9.32 5.10 9.60
C ASN A 29 -8.59 4.12 8.68
N PHE A 30 -7.27 4.24 8.62
CA PHE A 30 -6.43 3.29 7.90
C PHE A 30 -6.20 2.03 8.74
N PHE A 31 -5.98 0.92 8.05
CA PHE A 31 -5.55 -0.33 8.64
C PHE A 31 -4.01 -0.30 8.76
N PRO A 32 -3.44 -0.41 9.97
CA PRO A 32 -2.00 -0.26 10.19
C PRO A 32 -1.26 -1.55 9.85
N PHE A 33 -1.27 -1.94 8.57
CA PHE A 33 -0.68 -3.19 8.05
C PHE A 33 0.76 -3.42 8.53
N PHE A 34 1.62 -2.42 8.40
CA PHE A 34 3.05 -2.50 8.73
C PHE A 34 3.36 -2.44 10.24
N HIS A 35 2.35 -2.23 11.10
CA HIS A 35 2.49 -2.31 12.56
C HIS A 35 1.89 -3.60 13.15
N ILE A 36 1.31 -4.47 12.32
CA ILE A 36 0.66 -5.70 12.74
C ILE A 36 1.45 -6.88 12.21
N HIS A 37 1.86 -7.79 13.09
CA HIS A 37 2.51 -9.03 12.71
C HIS A 37 1.61 -9.88 11.78
N PRO A 38 2.13 -10.52 10.72
CA PRO A 38 1.36 -11.23 9.69
C PRO A 38 0.33 -12.23 10.22
N TRP A 39 0.71 -12.94 11.27
CA TRP A 39 -0.15 -13.95 11.91
C TRP A 39 -1.48 -13.37 12.41
N LEU A 40 -1.54 -12.06 12.69
CA LEU A 40 -2.74 -11.37 13.16
C LEU A 40 -3.57 -10.74 12.03
N TRP A 41 -3.07 -10.64 10.80
CA TRP A 41 -3.79 -9.96 9.71
C TRP A 41 -5.18 -10.56 9.48
N HIS A 42 -5.28 -11.88 9.47
CA HIS A 42 -6.54 -12.58 9.29
C HIS A 42 -7.55 -12.24 10.39
N ASP A 43 -7.16 -12.33 11.66
CA ASP A 43 -8.02 -11.98 12.80
C ASP A 43 -8.52 -10.53 12.71
N ARG A 44 -7.64 -9.58 12.39
CA ARG A 44 -8.01 -8.16 12.32
C ARG A 44 -8.94 -7.87 11.15
N LEU A 45 -8.67 -8.43 9.97
CA LEU A 45 -9.51 -8.27 8.78
C LEU A 45 -10.88 -8.94 8.96
N TYR A 46 -10.91 -10.10 9.62
CA TYR A 46 -12.16 -10.76 9.99
C TYR A 46 -13.02 -9.88 10.88
N LYS A 47 -12.44 -9.23 11.89
CA LYS A 47 -13.16 -8.29 12.77
C LYS A 47 -13.69 -7.07 12.02
N VAL A 48 -12.92 -6.54 11.07
CA VAL A 48 -13.40 -5.46 10.18
C VAL A 48 -14.64 -5.92 9.39
N ARG A 49 -14.59 -7.14 8.85
CA ARG A 49 -15.72 -7.71 8.12
C ARG A 49 -16.93 -7.94 9.03
N ALA A 50 -16.71 -8.47 10.22
CA ALA A 50 -17.75 -8.71 11.23
C ALA A 50 -18.40 -7.41 11.73
N ALA A 51 -17.65 -6.30 11.75
CA ALA A 51 -18.17 -4.96 12.04
C ALA A 51 -19.07 -4.39 10.91
N GLY A 52 -19.29 -5.14 9.82
CA GLY A 52 -20.18 -4.76 8.72
C GLY A 52 -19.52 -3.87 7.66
N LEU A 53 -18.20 -3.70 7.71
CA LEU A 53 -17.43 -3.02 6.67
C LEU A 53 -17.18 -3.97 5.49
N ASN A 54 -16.99 -3.39 4.31
CA ASN A 54 -16.64 -4.13 3.09
C ASN A 54 -15.37 -3.60 2.42
N ALA A 55 -14.71 -2.60 2.99
CA ALA A 55 -13.45 -2.08 2.49
C ALA A 55 -12.52 -1.61 3.60
N VAL A 56 -11.21 -1.65 3.32
CA VAL A 56 -10.13 -1.13 4.17
C VAL A 56 -9.19 -0.22 3.38
N GLN A 57 -8.62 0.77 4.06
CA GLN A 57 -7.58 1.63 3.51
C GLN A 57 -6.23 1.24 4.09
N VAL A 58 -5.19 1.12 3.26
CA VAL A 58 -3.86 0.71 3.72
C VAL A 58 -2.79 1.63 3.12
N TYR A 59 -1.90 2.14 3.95
CA TYR A 59 -0.70 2.81 3.49
C TYR A 59 0.41 1.81 3.18
N VAL A 60 1.13 2.05 2.08
CA VAL A 60 2.31 1.27 1.69
C VAL A 60 3.51 2.21 1.76
N PRO A 61 4.16 2.33 2.94
CA PRO A 61 5.28 3.25 3.12
C PRO A 61 6.52 2.79 2.34
N TRP A 62 7.21 3.74 1.70
CA TRP A 62 8.35 3.44 0.84
C TRP A 62 9.56 2.94 1.62
N ASN A 63 9.95 3.67 2.67
CA ASN A 63 11.07 3.33 3.54
C ASN A 63 10.99 1.92 4.12
N PHE A 64 9.78 1.42 4.37
CA PHE A 64 9.54 0.07 4.86
C PHE A 64 9.86 -0.99 3.80
N HIS A 65 9.58 -0.71 2.53
CA HIS A 65 9.81 -1.64 1.44
C HIS A 65 11.17 -1.46 0.74
N GLU A 66 11.81 -0.30 0.83
CA GLU A 66 13.12 0.00 0.22
C GLU A 66 14.04 0.68 1.23
N GLU A 67 14.67 -0.11 2.10
CA GLU A 67 15.62 0.37 3.10
C GLU A 67 16.92 0.89 2.47
N GLU A 68 17.36 0.23 1.40
CA GLU A 68 18.54 0.59 0.61
C GLU A 68 18.12 0.92 -0.84
N PRO A 69 18.79 1.87 -1.50
CA PRO A 69 18.47 2.24 -2.88
C PRO A 69 18.43 1.03 -3.82
N ALA A 70 17.35 0.92 -4.58
CA ALA A 70 17.02 -0.16 -5.50
C ALA A 70 16.86 -1.57 -4.89
N SER A 71 16.82 -1.70 -3.56
CA SER A 71 16.66 -2.98 -2.85
C SER A 71 15.27 -3.06 -2.19
N PHE A 72 14.33 -3.69 -2.90
CA PHE A 72 12.96 -3.85 -2.42
C PHE A 72 12.75 -5.16 -1.66
N ASN A 73 12.16 -5.09 -0.46
CA ASN A 73 11.81 -6.23 0.38
C ASN A 73 10.29 -6.30 0.62
N PHE A 74 9.69 -7.40 0.16
CA PHE A 74 8.29 -7.77 0.39
C PHE A 74 8.17 -9.13 1.11
N GLY A 75 9.21 -9.56 1.82
CA GLY A 75 9.21 -10.80 2.59
C GLY A 75 8.72 -10.61 4.02
N GLY A 76 8.27 -11.71 4.64
CA GLY A 76 7.86 -11.75 6.05
C GLY A 76 6.77 -10.73 6.38
N ASP A 77 7.06 -9.86 7.35
CA ASP A 77 6.15 -8.81 7.82
C ASP A 77 5.84 -7.73 6.78
N ARG A 78 6.52 -7.78 5.62
CA ARG A 78 6.38 -6.84 4.50
C ARG A 78 5.64 -7.45 3.32
N ASP A 79 5.07 -8.64 3.47
CA ASP A 79 4.36 -9.32 2.40
C ASP A 79 2.98 -8.69 2.15
N LEU A 80 2.99 -7.63 1.35
CA LEU A 80 1.79 -6.94 0.90
C LEU A 80 0.88 -7.86 0.07
N VAL A 81 1.44 -8.81 -0.68
CA VAL A 81 0.65 -9.73 -1.51
C VAL A 81 -0.16 -10.64 -0.62
N GLU A 82 0.46 -11.21 0.40
CA GLU A 82 -0.22 -12.10 1.34
C GLU A 82 -1.32 -11.38 2.12
N PHE A 83 -1.04 -10.16 2.59
CA PHE A 83 -2.07 -9.33 3.20
C PHE A 83 -3.27 -9.10 2.28
N LEU A 84 -3.03 -8.78 1.01
CA LEU A 84 -4.11 -8.56 0.05
C LEU A 84 -4.88 -9.86 -0.25
N ARG A 85 -4.23 -11.02 -0.28
CA ARG A 85 -4.91 -12.32 -0.39
C ARG A 85 -5.82 -12.57 0.80
N ILE A 86 -5.36 -12.29 2.02
CA ILE A 86 -6.16 -12.44 3.24
C ILE A 86 -7.36 -11.48 3.21
N ALA A 87 -7.17 -10.24 2.76
CA ALA A 87 -8.26 -9.28 2.60
C ALA A 87 -9.30 -9.75 1.57
N GLN A 88 -8.85 -10.30 0.44
CA GLN A 88 -9.70 -10.91 -0.57
C GLN A 88 -10.49 -12.10 0.01
N HIS A 89 -9.83 -12.99 0.78
CA HIS A 89 -10.48 -14.12 1.43
C HIS A 89 -11.59 -13.67 2.41
N ASN A 90 -11.38 -12.55 3.09
CA ASN A 90 -12.37 -11.93 3.97
C ASN A 90 -13.47 -11.14 3.22
N GLY A 91 -13.42 -11.09 1.88
CA GLY A 91 -14.39 -10.38 1.05
C GLY A 91 -14.33 -8.86 1.23
N LEU A 92 -13.14 -8.32 1.48
CA LEU A 92 -12.89 -6.89 1.65
C LEU A 92 -12.25 -6.30 0.38
N TYR A 93 -12.72 -5.12 -0.02
CA TYR A 93 -12.00 -4.26 -0.98
C TYR A 93 -10.83 -3.56 -0.27
N VAL A 94 -9.73 -3.34 -0.98
CA VAL A 94 -8.57 -2.64 -0.43
C VAL A 94 -8.28 -1.39 -1.24
N LEU A 95 -8.32 -0.23 -0.57
CA LEU A 95 -7.80 1.03 -1.07
C LEU A 95 -6.32 1.14 -0.68
N LEU A 96 -5.43 0.83 -1.61
CA LEU A 96 -4.00 1.03 -1.40
C LEU A 96 -3.63 2.49 -1.63
N ARG A 97 -3.12 3.11 -0.57
CA ARG A 97 -2.53 4.45 -0.58
C ARG A 97 -1.03 4.28 -0.74
N ILE A 98 -0.64 4.02 -1.99
CA ILE A 98 0.74 3.91 -2.43
C ILE A 98 1.18 5.32 -2.79
N GLY A 99 2.09 5.86 -2.01
CA GLY A 99 2.74 7.14 -2.29
C GLY A 99 4.19 7.03 -1.88
N PRO A 100 5.08 7.88 -2.44
CA PRO A 100 6.42 7.96 -1.90
C PRO A 100 6.37 8.52 -0.47
N TYR A 101 5.37 9.37 -0.19
CA TYR A 101 5.10 9.98 1.11
C TYR A 101 3.66 9.66 1.54
N VAL A 102 3.50 9.12 2.75
CA VAL A 102 2.20 8.65 3.29
C VAL A 102 1.80 9.34 4.59
N CYS A 103 2.64 10.22 5.16
CA CYS A 103 2.48 10.87 6.47
C CYS A 103 2.37 9.94 7.69
N ALA A 104 1.91 8.69 7.53
CA ALA A 104 1.32 7.71 8.45
C ALA A 104 2.05 7.45 9.79
N GLU A 105 2.47 8.53 10.44
CA GLU A 105 3.20 8.60 11.69
C GLU A 105 4.43 7.69 11.70
N ILE A 106 5.01 7.49 10.51
CA ILE A 106 6.20 6.70 10.26
C ILE A 106 7.38 7.63 9.96
N GLU A 107 8.59 7.16 10.26
CA GLU A 107 9.83 7.90 10.04
C GLU A 107 9.89 8.53 8.64
N PHE A 108 10.26 9.80 8.61
CA PHE A 108 10.36 10.63 7.42
C PHE A 108 9.10 10.61 6.52
N GLY A 109 7.92 10.37 7.13
CA GLY A 109 6.63 10.32 6.46
C GLY A 109 6.52 9.22 5.40
N GLY A 110 7.35 8.18 5.53
CA GLY A 110 7.41 7.03 4.65
C GLY A 110 8.48 7.15 3.57
N LEU A 111 9.20 8.27 3.47
CA LEU A 111 10.30 8.44 2.52
C LEU A 111 11.56 7.72 3.03
N PRO A 112 12.35 7.05 2.17
CA PRO A 112 13.60 6.43 2.61
C PRO A 112 14.65 7.46 3.04
N TRP A 113 15.42 7.10 4.07
CA TRP A 113 16.47 7.97 4.63
C TRP A 113 17.54 8.35 3.61
N TRP A 114 17.84 7.49 2.65
CA TRP A 114 18.89 7.73 1.65
C TRP A 114 18.58 8.89 0.71
N LEU A 115 17.31 9.32 0.61
CA LEU A 115 16.93 10.55 -0.09
C LEU A 115 17.55 11.81 0.56
N ILE A 116 17.92 11.73 1.85
CA ILE A 116 18.57 12.81 2.58
C ILE A 116 20.00 13.03 2.08
N LYS A 117 20.71 11.96 1.69
CA LYS A 117 22.09 12.05 1.22
C LYS A 117 22.24 12.86 -0.07
N ASP A 118 21.21 12.86 -0.91
CA ASP A 118 21.16 13.61 -2.17
C ASP A 118 20.42 14.96 -2.07
N GLN A 119 20.20 15.48 -0.85
CA GLN A 119 19.42 16.71 -0.61
C GLN A 119 19.90 17.95 -1.37
N ALA A 120 21.19 18.04 -1.70
CA ALA A 120 21.72 19.12 -2.52
C ALA A 120 21.09 19.19 -3.93
N ASN A 121 20.39 18.12 -4.36
CA ASN A 121 19.90 17.93 -5.71
C ASN A 121 18.42 17.51 -5.81
N ILE A 122 17.79 17.10 -4.71
CA ILE A 122 16.44 16.54 -4.70
C ILE A 122 15.55 17.34 -3.76
N GLU A 123 14.67 18.15 -4.34
CA GLU A 123 13.58 18.77 -3.60
C GLU A 123 12.45 17.75 -3.41
N LEU A 124 12.15 17.41 -2.16
CA LEU A 124 11.14 16.42 -1.81
C LEU A 124 9.74 17.00 -1.95
N ARG A 125 8.79 16.17 -2.39
CA ARG A 125 7.37 16.53 -2.55
C ARG A 125 7.12 17.71 -3.50
N THR A 126 8.05 17.98 -4.42
CA THR A 126 7.89 18.98 -5.50
C THR A 126 7.83 18.30 -6.88
N SER A 127 7.60 19.08 -7.92
CA SER A 127 7.65 18.62 -9.32
C SER A 127 9.09 18.45 -9.85
N ASN A 128 10.10 18.43 -8.96
CA ASN A 128 11.50 18.18 -9.34
C ASN A 128 11.61 16.85 -10.11
N LYS A 129 12.24 16.89 -11.30
CA LYS A 129 12.34 15.74 -12.19
C LYS A 129 13.02 14.52 -11.55
N LYS A 130 14.02 14.74 -10.68
CA LYS A 130 14.73 13.65 -9.97
C LYS A 130 13.79 12.98 -8.96
N TYR A 131 13.08 13.79 -8.16
CA TYR A 131 12.12 13.27 -7.18
C TYR A 131 10.97 12.50 -7.85
N VAL A 132 10.36 13.08 -8.89
CA VAL A 132 9.28 12.44 -9.66
C VAL A 132 9.75 11.12 -10.27
N LYS A 133 10.97 11.06 -10.84
CA LYS A 133 11.53 9.84 -11.42
C LYS A 133 11.71 8.72 -10.38
N LEU A 134 12.15 9.05 -9.17
CA LEU A 134 12.32 8.07 -8.10
C LEU A 134 10.96 7.54 -7.59
N ASN A 135 9.95 8.41 -7.49
CA ASN A 135 8.58 8.01 -7.14
C ASN A 135 8.00 6.96 -8.12
N TYR A 136 8.31 7.07 -9.41
CA TYR A 136 7.87 6.08 -10.40
C TYR A 136 8.46 4.68 -10.18
N LEU A 137 9.56 4.53 -9.44
CA LEU A 137 10.17 3.21 -9.21
C LEU A 137 9.29 2.35 -8.31
N LEU A 138 8.83 2.89 -7.18
CA LEU A 138 7.88 2.24 -6.25
C LEU A 138 6.63 1.68 -6.93
N THR A 139 6.00 2.52 -7.75
CA THR A 139 4.72 2.19 -8.41
C THR A 139 4.90 1.19 -9.53
N ARG A 140 6.11 1.09 -10.10
CA ARG A 140 6.44 0.18 -11.21
C ARG A 140 7.14 -1.09 -10.77
N THR A 141 7.71 -1.13 -9.56
CA THR A 141 8.22 -2.38 -8.99
C THR A 141 7.07 -3.37 -8.92
N ASN A 142 7.13 -4.37 -9.80
CA ASN A 142 6.22 -5.50 -9.80
C ASN A 142 6.27 -6.14 -8.42
N ILE A 143 5.24 -5.85 -7.60
CA ILE A 143 4.93 -6.48 -6.30
C ILE A 143 4.91 -8.03 -6.45
N ASN A 144 4.87 -8.55 -7.69
CA ASN A 144 4.93 -9.95 -8.05
C ASN A 144 6.33 -10.56 -8.29
N ARG A 145 7.45 -9.86 -8.08
CA ARG A 145 8.79 -10.52 -8.14
C ARG A 145 9.06 -11.32 -6.86
N LYS A 146 8.37 -12.46 -6.70
CA LYS A 146 8.93 -13.57 -5.92
C LYS A 146 10.21 -14.01 -6.64
N LYS A 147 11.36 -13.87 -5.97
CA LYS A 147 12.49 -14.76 -6.26
C LYS A 147 12.22 -16.09 -5.59
#